data_AF-A0A524G2Q8-F1
#
_entry.id   AF-A0A524G2Q8-F1
#
_cell.length_a   1.000
_cell.length_b   1.000
_cell.length_c   1.000
_cell.angle_alpha   90.00
_cell.angle_beta   90.00
_cell.angle_gamma   90.00
#
_symmetry.space_group_name_H-M   'P 1'
#
loop_
_entity.id
_entity.type
_entity.pdbx_description
1 polymer ?
#
loop_
_entity_poly.entity_id
_entity_poly.type
_entity_poly.pdbx_seq_one_letter_code
_entity_poly.pdbx_strand_id
1 'polypeptide(L)'
;MSDEQRDAPTGEPEDSDIESETARLMEEAISKGQAPSPRGEDIETEQKTAVQIDATFQRLQNRILDLLGSIEDALKATEPSITERVKGIMESVSTQIGSAGLGVFATRAIKLVNDEIKGGFAVEEILGPVYESIDESRSSVEDIMTKAGRGAVKNVGASAGSLQTRLVQMYANMNEMDKRLEAARAELRMWRGKSNELEERLRQREDLMGNSSEEMVKLHKQIADLSKELGERDTVISTLKGELGQTQSQIEQQKQLIESIDSMKNVSAEFDAKVLELSQLAGQLAETQERLEQKESEITSLKEEVLKLHADKIEFEEVLASSADEMATLRGAKQEYDTQINDLKMQVVELKTRWDSLYSIAEDTPEFKAYFLVADKTQWFQLSHLSSALGIPTVLLKRQMQKFIDAGLIEMENDQIRARSLSDLAKEAQGKEAQMIEEAKAEIGNEEIDPDKPFDPKDLVMPTPEYTGPDEGDYEQEGR
;
A
#
# COMPACT_ATOMS: atom_id res chain seq x y z
N MET A 1 56.73 -60.97 23.51
CA MET A 1 55.64 -60.91 24.51
C MET A 1 54.51 -61.73 23.95
N SER A 2 54.08 -62.72 24.72
CA SER A 2 53.35 -63.89 24.27
C SER A 2 51.85 -63.61 24.28
N ASP A 3 51.20 -63.76 23.12
CA ASP A 3 49.75 -63.77 23.01
C ASP A 3 49.25 -65.17 23.38
N GLU A 4 48.65 -65.27 24.57
CA GLU A 4 48.08 -66.49 25.10
C GLU A 4 46.57 -66.47 24.84
N GLN A 5 46.20 -67.23 23.81
CA GLN A 5 44.85 -67.52 23.36
C GLN A 5 44.16 -68.41 24.40
N ARG A 6 43.07 -67.95 25.02
CA ARG A 6 42.16 -68.77 25.82
C ARG A 6 40.74 -68.62 25.29
N ASP A 7 40.32 -69.61 24.53
CA ASP A 7 38.90 -69.88 24.27
C ASP A 7 38.24 -70.36 25.57
N ALA A 8 37.17 -69.69 25.97
CA ALA A 8 36.24 -70.18 26.99
C ALA A 8 35.02 -70.77 26.26
N PRO A 9 34.58 -72.00 26.59
CA PRO A 9 33.35 -72.55 26.04
C PRO A 9 32.16 -71.91 26.79
N THR A 10 31.51 -70.95 26.15
CA THR A 10 30.19 -70.46 26.55
C THR A 10 29.14 -71.41 25.99
N GLY A 11 28.69 -72.34 26.82
CA GLY A 11 27.47 -73.11 26.64
C GLY A 11 26.83 -73.24 28.01
N GLU A 12 26.03 -72.24 28.40
CA GLU A 12 25.12 -72.38 29.52
C GLU A 12 24.09 -73.46 29.14
N PRO A 13 23.90 -74.52 29.93
CA PRO A 13 22.85 -75.50 29.66
C PRO A 13 21.49 -74.83 29.85
N GLU A 14 20.63 -74.92 28.84
CA GLU A 14 19.27 -74.40 28.87
C GLU A 14 18.47 -75.05 30.01
N ASP A 15 17.70 -74.24 30.75
CA ASP A 15 16.87 -74.66 31.91
C ASP A 15 15.93 -75.84 31.62
N SER A 16 15.64 -76.12 30.33
CA SER A 16 14.90 -77.28 29.82
C SER A 16 15.53 -78.63 30.21
N ASP A 17 16.87 -78.73 30.22
CA ASP A 17 17.55 -80.00 30.46
C ASP A 17 17.54 -80.37 31.95
N ILE A 18 17.58 -79.37 32.84
CA ILE A 18 17.55 -79.57 34.29
C ILE A 18 16.15 -79.98 34.77
N GLU A 19 15.10 -79.39 34.18
CA GLU A 19 13.71 -79.77 34.49
C GLU A 19 13.37 -81.18 34.00
N SER A 20 13.88 -81.60 32.85
CA SER A 20 13.68 -82.96 32.33
C SER A 20 14.43 -84.01 33.15
N GLU A 21 15.65 -83.70 33.63
CA GLU A 21 16.44 -84.59 34.47
C GLU A 21 15.84 -84.71 35.89
N THR A 22 15.31 -83.62 36.45
CA THR A 22 14.60 -83.67 37.75
C THR A 22 13.25 -84.39 37.67
N ALA A 23 12.52 -84.28 36.56
CA ALA A 23 11.31 -85.08 36.34
C ALA A 23 11.64 -86.59 36.24
N ARG A 24 12.72 -86.95 35.53
CA ARG A 24 13.17 -88.35 35.42
C ARG A 24 13.61 -88.93 36.75
N LEU A 25 14.32 -88.16 37.57
CA LEU A 25 14.75 -88.58 38.91
C LEU A 25 13.58 -88.70 39.90
N MET A 26 12.55 -87.86 39.77
CA MET A 26 11.30 -88.02 40.54
C MET A 26 10.50 -89.26 40.12
N GLU A 27 10.43 -89.57 38.82
CA GLU A 27 9.75 -90.78 38.32
C GLU A 27 10.52 -92.07 38.70
N GLU A 28 11.85 -92.03 38.69
CA GLU A 28 12.70 -93.13 39.19
C GLU A 28 12.53 -93.34 40.71
N ALA A 29 12.38 -92.25 41.48
CA ALA A 29 12.10 -92.31 42.92
C ALA A 29 10.68 -92.84 43.24
N ILE A 30 9.68 -92.51 42.40
CA ILE A 30 8.32 -93.02 42.54
C ILE A 30 8.23 -94.51 42.14
N SER A 31 8.93 -94.95 41.09
CA SER A 31 8.94 -96.36 40.68
C SER A 31 9.73 -97.27 41.63
N LYS A 32 10.74 -96.75 42.33
CA LYS A 32 11.46 -97.47 43.41
C LYS A 32 10.81 -97.30 44.79
N GLY A 33 9.74 -96.52 44.88
CA GLY A 33 8.95 -96.27 46.09
C GLY A 33 8.07 -97.46 46.46
N GLN A 34 8.70 -98.57 46.86
CA GLN A 34 8.02 -99.64 47.56
C GLN A 34 7.49 -99.09 48.89
N ALA A 35 6.18 -98.86 48.95
CA ALA A 35 5.49 -98.39 50.15
C ALA A 35 5.88 -99.25 51.37
N PRO A 36 6.40 -98.67 52.47
CA PRO A 36 6.52 -99.40 53.71
C PRO A 36 5.10 -99.59 54.26
N SER A 37 4.56 -100.79 54.05
CA SER A 37 3.36 -101.25 54.73
C SER A 37 3.66 -101.28 56.24
N PRO A 38 2.86 -100.62 57.11
CA PRO A 38 3.04 -100.73 58.54
C PRO A 38 2.42 -102.05 58.99
N ARG A 39 3.12 -103.16 58.73
CA ARG A 39 2.73 -104.50 59.17
C ARG A 39 3.61 -104.93 60.34
N GLY A 40 3.09 -104.71 61.55
CA GLY A 40 3.00 -105.70 62.63
C GLY A 40 4.23 -106.47 63.14
N GLU A 41 5.46 -106.16 62.74
CA GLU A 41 6.64 -106.95 63.10
C GLU A 41 7.26 -106.59 64.47
N ASP A 42 6.88 -105.45 65.07
CA ASP A 42 7.55 -104.94 66.28
C ASP A 42 7.09 -105.62 67.60
N ILE A 43 5.95 -106.32 67.61
CA ILE A 43 5.52 -107.09 68.80
C ILE A 43 6.28 -108.44 68.87
N GLU A 44 6.70 -108.99 67.73
CA GLU A 44 7.41 -110.27 67.71
C GLU A 44 8.86 -110.16 68.19
N THR A 45 9.51 -109.01 68.00
CA THR A 45 10.90 -108.81 68.42
C THR A 45 11.04 -108.56 69.93
N GLU A 46 10.06 -107.89 70.54
CA GLU A 46 9.96 -107.76 72.00
C GLU A 46 9.71 -109.10 72.68
N GLN A 47 8.82 -109.94 72.12
CA GLN A 47 8.63 -111.30 72.61
C GLN A 47 9.89 -112.15 72.41
N LYS A 48 10.55 -112.08 71.25
CA LYS A 48 11.77 -112.88 70.99
C LYS A 48 12.93 -112.49 71.90
N THR A 49 13.13 -111.21 72.21
CA THR A 49 14.21 -110.76 73.12
C THR A 49 13.89 -111.05 74.59
N ALA A 50 12.65 -110.84 75.03
CA ALA A 50 12.22 -111.26 76.37
C ALA A 50 12.33 -112.79 76.56
N VAL A 51 11.93 -113.56 75.55
CA VAL A 51 12.05 -115.03 75.53
C VAL A 51 13.51 -115.48 75.51
N GLN A 52 14.40 -114.77 74.81
CA GLN A 52 15.84 -115.08 74.82
C GLN A 52 16.51 -114.77 76.16
N ILE A 53 16.14 -113.66 76.80
CA ILE A 53 16.61 -113.31 78.15
C ILE A 53 16.11 -114.36 79.14
N ASP A 54 14.82 -114.69 79.10
CA ASP A 54 14.24 -115.71 79.98
C ASP A 54 14.86 -117.10 79.74
N ALA A 55 15.07 -117.50 78.48
CA ALA A 55 15.73 -118.76 78.14
C ALA A 55 17.21 -118.81 78.57
N THR A 56 17.92 -117.68 78.59
CA THR A 56 19.31 -117.64 79.07
C THR A 56 19.39 -117.69 80.60
N PHE A 57 18.46 -117.04 81.31
CA PHE A 57 18.32 -117.16 82.76
C PHE A 57 17.91 -118.58 83.18
N GLN A 58 16.97 -119.22 82.48
CA GLN A 58 16.59 -120.62 82.74
C GLN A 58 17.75 -121.59 82.52
N ARG A 59 18.58 -121.41 81.48
CA ARG A 59 19.77 -122.25 81.27
C ARG A 59 20.79 -122.09 82.40
N LEU A 60 21.00 -120.87 82.87
CA LEU A 60 21.92 -120.60 84.00
C LEU A 60 21.38 -121.21 85.30
N GLN A 61 20.09 -121.07 85.56
CA GLN A 61 19.43 -121.66 86.72
C GLN A 61 19.58 -123.18 86.74
N ASN A 62 19.24 -123.87 85.64
CA ASN A 62 19.37 -125.32 85.53
C ASN A 62 20.81 -125.79 85.77
N ARG A 63 21.80 -125.09 85.21
CA ARG A 63 23.21 -125.45 85.37
C ARG A 63 23.70 -125.29 86.81
N ILE A 64 23.21 -124.30 87.55
CA ILE A 64 23.56 -124.11 88.97
C ILE A 64 22.85 -125.15 89.85
N LEU A 65 21.58 -125.47 89.56
CA LEU A 65 20.85 -126.52 90.26
C LEU A 65 21.48 -127.90 90.03
N ASP A 66 21.93 -128.20 88.81
CA ASP A 66 22.67 -129.43 88.48
C ASP A 66 24.00 -129.53 89.25
N LEU A 67 24.73 -128.43 89.39
CA LEU A 67 25.96 -128.40 90.20
C LEU A 67 25.68 -128.65 91.68
N LEU A 68 24.64 -128.02 92.23
CA LEU A 68 24.22 -128.26 93.62
C LEU A 68 23.73 -129.69 93.83
N GLY A 69 23.01 -130.27 92.86
CA GLY A 69 22.63 -131.69 92.84
C GLY A 69 23.85 -132.62 92.80
N SER A 70 24.84 -132.33 91.96
CA SER A 70 26.08 -133.12 91.90
C SER A 70 26.88 -133.06 93.21
N ILE A 71 26.85 -131.94 93.94
CA ILE A 71 27.47 -131.81 95.26
C ILE A 71 26.70 -132.65 96.29
N GLU A 72 25.37 -132.61 96.25
CA GLU A 72 24.49 -133.41 97.11
C GLU A 72 24.71 -134.92 96.91
N ASP A 73 24.82 -135.38 95.66
CA ASP A 73 25.09 -136.77 95.32
C ASP A 73 26.49 -137.23 95.76
N ALA A 74 27.49 -136.36 95.60
CA ALA A 74 28.85 -136.63 96.10
C ALA A 74 28.89 -136.77 97.63
N LEU A 75 28.08 -135.99 98.35
CA LEU A 75 27.93 -136.10 99.80
C LEU A 75 27.25 -137.41 100.19
N LYS A 76 26.15 -137.79 99.54
CA LYS A 76 25.49 -139.09 99.77
C LYS A 76 26.40 -140.29 99.48
N ALA A 77 27.30 -140.18 98.50
CA ALA A 77 28.27 -141.23 98.19
C ALA A 77 29.36 -141.40 99.25
N THR A 78 29.67 -140.35 100.04
CA THR A 78 30.66 -140.43 101.13
C THR A 78 30.06 -140.91 102.45
N GLU A 79 28.75 -140.83 102.58
CA GLU A 79 27.93 -141.32 103.70
C GLU A 79 28.22 -142.79 104.13
N PRO A 80 28.22 -143.79 103.23
CA PRO A 80 28.56 -145.18 103.57
C PRO A 80 30.03 -145.35 104.01
N SER A 81 30.95 -144.55 103.46
CA SER A 81 32.37 -144.60 103.84
C SER A 81 32.60 -144.05 105.26
N ILE A 82 31.87 -142.99 105.64
CA ILE A 82 31.92 -142.42 106.99
C ILE A 82 31.34 -143.41 108.00
N THR A 83 30.15 -143.97 107.72
CA THR A 83 29.55 -144.99 108.60
C THR A 83 30.45 -146.23 108.75
N GLU A 84 31.07 -146.71 107.68
CA GLU A 84 31.97 -147.86 107.72
C GLU A 84 33.25 -147.56 108.53
N ARG A 85 33.84 -146.37 108.37
CA ARG A 85 34.98 -145.94 109.19
C ARG A 85 34.62 -145.80 110.66
N VAL A 86 33.47 -145.22 110.98
CA VAL A 86 32.98 -145.11 112.36
C VAL A 86 32.77 -146.50 112.96
N LYS A 87 32.19 -147.43 112.20
CA LYS A 87 32.02 -148.83 112.60
C LYS A 87 33.36 -149.54 112.82
N GLY A 88 34.34 -149.35 111.93
CA GLY A 88 35.69 -149.92 112.05
C GLY A 88 36.45 -149.36 113.26
N ILE A 89 36.34 -148.06 113.54
CA ILE A 89 36.88 -147.44 114.75
C ILE A 89 36.22 -148.10 115.97
N MET A 90 34.90 -148.28 115.95
CA MET A 90 34.14 -148.87 117.05
C MET A 90 34.55 -150.32 117.33
N GLU A 91 34.78 -151.12 116.29
CA GLU A 91 35.30 -152.49 116.41
C GLU A 91 36.74 -152.51 116.96
N SER A 92 37.59 -151.58 116.52
CA SER A 92 38.98 -151.46 117.03
C SER A 92 39.01 -151.08 118.51
N VAL A 93 38.15 -150.16 118.94
CA VAL A 93 38.04 -149.74 120.34
C VAL A 93 37.44 -150.85 121.18
N SER A 94 36.43 -151.56 120.65
CA SER A 94 35.85 -152.73 121.33
C SER A 94 36.89 -153.85 121.53
N THR A 95 37.76 -154.10 120.55
CA THR A 95 38.82 -155.11 120.66
C THR A 95 39.95 -154.67 121.60
N GLN A 96 40.34 -153.40 121.58
CA GLN A 96 41.32 -152.86 122.54
C GLN A 96 40.81 -152.90 123.97
N ILE A 97 39.56 -152.51 124.24
CA ILE A 97 38.99 -152.56 125.59
C ILE A 97 38.78 -154.02 126.05
N GLY A 98 38.43 -154.93 125.13
CA GLY A 98 38.26 -156.36 125.42
C GLY A 98 39.58 -157.07 125.78
N SER A 99 40.69 -156.70 125.13
CA SER A 99 42.02 -157.29 125.36
C SER A 99 42.73 -156.77 126.61
N ALA A 100 42.29 -155.64 127.17
CA ALA A 100 42.87 -155.04 128.38
C ALA A 100 42.52 -155.77 129.69
N GLY A 101 41.83 -156.91 129.64
CA GLY A 101 41.60 -157.78 130.82
C GLY A 101 40.67 -157.21 131.91
N LEU A 102 39.90 -156.15 131.59
CA LEU A 102 39.07 -155.39 132.54
C LEU A 102 37.76 -156.08 132.97
N GLY A 103 37.52 -157.33 132.56
CA GLY A 103 36.34 -158.11 132.95
C GLY A 103 35.02 -157.35 132.75
N VAL A 104 34.17 -157.31 133.78
CA VAL A 104 32.83 -156.69 133.73
C VAL A 104 32.87 -155.17 133.45
N PHE A 105 33.98 -154.48 133.74
CA PHE A 105 34.13 -153.06 133.42
C PHE A 105 34.36 -152.81 131.92
N ALA A 106 34.99 -153.75 131.20
CA ALA A 106 35.16 -153.67 129.75
C ALA A 106 33.81 -153.59 129.04
N THR A 107 32.83 -154.38 129.47
CA THR A 107 31.50 -154.40 128.85
C THR A 107 30.76 -153.09 129.04
N ARG A 108 30.94 -152.41 130.18
CA ARG A 108 30.30 -151.11 130.45
C ARG A 108 31.01 -149.96 129.72
N ALA A 109 32.34 -149.98 129.65
CA ALA A 109 33.12 -149.00 128.91
C ALA A 109 32.86 -149.09 127.39
N ILE A 110 32.82 -150.31 126.83
CA ILE A 110 32.45 -150.52 125.42
C ILE A 110 31.05 -149.96 125.15
N LYS A 111 30.09 -150.16 126.05
CA LYS A 111 28.72 -149.66 125.87
C LYS A 111 28.67 -148.13 125.86
N LEU A 112 29.37 -147.49 126.79
CA LEU A 112 29.40 -146.04 126.92
C LEU A 112 30.10 -145.39 125.71
N VAL A 113 31.23 -145.94 125.28
CA VAL A 113 31.92 -145.49 124.07
C VAL A 113 31.06 -145.71 122.81
N ASN A 114 30.32 -146.81 122.74
CA ASN A 114 29.44 -147.11 121.61
C ASN A 114 28.24 -146.14 121.57
N ASP A 115 27.66 -145.79 122.71
CA ASP A 115 26.58 -144.80 122.79
C ASP A 115 27.10 -143.39 122.45
N GLU A 116 28.31 -143.04 122.86
CA GLU A 116 28.90 -141.72 122.62
C GLU A 116 29.44 -141.57 121.19
N ILE A 117 29.99 -142.63 120.60
CA ILE A 117 30.38 -142.64 119.17
C ILE A 117 29.14 -142.67 118.27
N LYS A 118 28.09 -143.42 118.60
CA LYS A 118 26.85 -143.40 117.83
C LYS A 118 26.10 -142.08 117.95
N GLY A 119 26.17 -141.42 119.10
CA GLY A 119 25.64 -140.07 119.29
C GLY A 119 26.44 -139.04 118.50
N GLY A 120 27.73 -138.88 118.80
CA GLY A 120 28.56 -137.79 118.27
C GLY A 120 29.13 -137.99 116.85
N PHE A 121 29.03 -139.20 116.28
CA PHE A 121 29.38 -139.47 114.89
C PHE A 121 28.20 -140.01 114.09
N ALA A 122 26.96 -139.73 114.52
CA ALA A 122 25.82 -139.91 113.65
C ALA A 122 26.03 -139.08 112.39
N VAL A 123 25.97 -139.74 111.24
CA VAL A 123 26.17 -139.11 109.93
C VAL A 123 25.22 -137.94 109.72
N GLU A 124 24.02 -138.03 110.30
CA GLU A 124 23.01 -136.97 110.28
C GLU A 124 23.48 -135.69 111.00
N GLU A 125 24.26 -135.78 112.08
CA GLU A 125 24.82 -134.61 112.77
C GLU A 125 26.00 -133.98 112.03
N ILE A 126 26.77 -134.77 111.27
CA ILE A 126 27.95 -134.29 110.54
C ILE A 126 27.56 -133.65 109.20
N LEU A 127 26.64 -134.28 108.46
CA LEU A 127 26.25 -133.85 107.11
C LEU A 127 24.98 -132.97 107.10
N GLY A 128 24.15 -132.98 108.14
CA GLY A 128 22.93 -132.18 108.24
C GLY A 128 23.14 -130.68 107.96
N PRO A 129 24.12 -130.01 108.59
CA PRO A 129 24.40 -128.58 108.33
C PRO A 129 24.83 -128.30 106.87
N VAL A 130 25.44 -129.28 106.20
CA VAL A 130 25.87 -129.15 104.81
C VAL A 130 24.67 -129.25 103.86
N TYR A 131 23.72 -130.16 104.14
CA TYR A 131 22.47 -130.26 103.39
C TYR A 131 21.62 -129.00 103.54
N GLU A 132 21.50 -128.43 104.75
CA GLU A 132 20.81 -127.15 104.96
C GLU A 132 21.46 -126.01 104.16
N SER A 133 22.79 -125.91 104.14
CA SER A 133 23.49 -124.89 103.36
C SER A 133 23.30 -125.06 101.84
N ILE A 134 23.16 -126.29 101.34
CA ILE A 134 22.85 -126.58 99.94
C ILE A 134 21.41 -126.14 99.61
N ASP A 135 20.44 -126.41 100.48
CA ASP A 135 19.05 -126.01 100.27
C ASP A 135 18.87 -124.48 100.36
N GLU A 136 19.54 -123.81 101.30
CA GLU A 136 19.59 -122.34 101.35
C GLU A 136 20.22 -121.76 100.06
N SER A 137 21.29 -122.39 99.56
CA SER A 137 21.92 -121.99 98.30
C SER A 137 20.99 -122.17 97.11
N ARG A 138 20.21 -123.26 97.04
CA ARG A 138 19.19 -123.47 96.00
C ARG A 138 18.14 -122.36 96.02
N SER A 139 17.60 -122.05 97.20
CA SER A 139 16.58 -121.01 97.36
C SER A 139 17.10 -119.62 96.98
N SER A 140 18.33 -119.28 97.39
CA SER A 140 18.96 -118.00 97.05
C SER A 140 19.20 -117.84 95.55
N VAL A 141 19.68 -118.89 94.88
CA VAL A 141 19.89 -118.88 93.42
C VAL A 141 18.56 -118.66 92.68
N GLU A 142 17.49 -119.32 93.11
CA GLU A 142 16.17 -119.16 92.51
C GLU A 142 15.62 -117.73 92.66
N ASP A 143 15.78 -117.12 93.84
CA ASP A 143 15.34 -115.75 94.09
C ASP A 143 16.15 -114.72 93.28
N ILE A 144 17.47 -114.86 93.21
CA ILE A 144 18.35 -113.96 92.43
C ILE A 144 18.01 -114.04 90.94
N MET A 145 17.87 -115.25 90.39
CA MET A 145 17.56 -115.42 88.97
C MET A 145 16.19 -114.84 88.61
N THR A 146 15.19 -115.03 89.48
CA THR A 146 13.85 -114.47 89.26
C THR A 146 13.86 -112.95 89.31
N LYS A 147 14.56 -112.35 90.28
CA LYS A 147 14.67 -110.88 90.40
C LYS A 147 15.48 -110.26 89.27
N ALA A 148 16.60 -110.86 88.89
CA ALA A 148 17.45 -110.38 87.82
C ALA A 148 16.77 -110.49 86.44
N GLY A 149 16.12 -111.62 86.15
CA GLY A 149 15.35 -111.82 84.92
C GLY A 149 14.20 -110.83 84.79
N ARG A 150 13.37 -110.67 85.83
CA ARG A 150 12.28 -109.68 85.85
C ARG A 150 12.79 -108.24 85.71
N GLY A 151 13.91 -107.91 86.36
CA GLY A 151 14.51 -106.57 86.28
C GLY A 151 15.03 -106.23 84.89
N ALA A 152 15.72 -107.17 84.23
CA ALA A 152 16.24 -106.99 82.88
C ALA A 152 15.12 -106.84 81.85
N VAL A 153 14.10 -107.71 81.89
CA VAL A 153 12.94 -107.64 81.00
C VAL A 153 12.19 -106.32 81.19
N LYS A 154 12.01 -105.86 82.44
CA LYS A 154 11.35 -104.58 82.73
C LYS A 154 12.14 -103.38 82.18
N ASN A 155 13.47 -103.37 82.30
CA ASN A 155 14.31 -102.30 81.77
C ASN A 155 14.29 -102.26 80.24
N VAL A 156 14.35 -103.41 79.57
CA VAL A 156 14.25 -103.49 78.10
C VAL A 156 12.89 -103.03 77.63
N GLY A 157 11.79 -103.47 78.26
CA GLY A 157 10.44 -103.02 77.92
C GLY A 157 10.23 -101.51 78.14
N ALA A 158 10.79 -100.94 79.22
CA ALA A 158 10.75 -99.49 79.45
C ALA A 158 11.53 -98.72 78.38
N SER A 159 12.71 -99.21 77.99
CA SER A 159 13.53 -98.62 76.92
C SER A 159 12.82 -98.69 75.56
N ALA A 160 12.25 -99.85 75.20
CA ALA A 160 11.50 -100.05 73.97
C ALA A 160 10.26 -99.14 73.91
N GLY A 161 9.47 -99.06 75.00
CA GLY A 161 8.34 -98.14 75.08
C GLY A 161 8.73 -96.66 74.96
N SER A 162 9.90 -96.27 75.50
CA SER A 162 10.42 -94.91 75.33
C SER A 162 10.82 -94.62 73.88
N LEU A 163 11.43 -95.58 73.19
CA LEU A 163 11.80 -95.48 71.78
C LEU A 163 10.55 -95.43 70.89
N GLN A 164 9.55 -96.26 71.17
CA GLN A 164 8.28 -96.26 70.46
C GLN A 164 7.56 -94.91 70.61
N THR A 165 7.52 -94.37 71.83
CA THR A 165 6.95 -93.03 72.08
C THR A 165 7.70 -91.96 71.28
N ARG A 166 9.03 -92.04 71.22
CA ARG A 166 9.86 -91.12 70.43
C ARG A 166 9.61 -91.26 68.93
N LEU A 167 9.43 -92.48 68.42
CA LEU A 167 9.08 -92.74 67.02
C LEU A 167 7.72 -92.13 66.68
N VAL A 168 6.71 -92.33 67.52
CA VAL A 168 5.38 -91.71 67.32
C VAL A 168 5.46 -90.18 67.32
N GLN A 169 6.24 -89.59 68.24
CA GLN A 169 6.49 -88.15 68.24
C GLN A 169 7.21 -87.68 66.97
N MET A 170 8.21 -88.43 66.49
CA MET A 170 8.89 -88.12 65.23
C MET A 170 7.95 -88.20 64.04
N TYR A 171 7.08 -89.20 63.95
CA TYR A 171 6.06 -89.30 62.89
C TYR A 171 5.06 -88.14 62.95
N ALA A 172 4.61 -87.76 64.14
CA ALA A 172 3.72 -86.61 64.31
C ALA A 172 4.40 -85.31 63.86
N ASN A 173 5.66 -85.10 64.25
CA ASN A 173 6.45 -83.94 63.83
C ASN A 173 6.70 -83.92 62.31
N MET A 174 7.02 -85.08 61.72
CA MET A 174 7.22 -85.21 60.28
C MET A 174 5.95 -84.83 59.51
N ASN A 175 4.80 -85.35 59.93
CA ASN A 175 3.51 -85.02 59.33
C ASN A 175 3.13 -83.54 59.50
N GLU A 176 3.49 -82.93 60.64
CA GLU A 176 3.32 -81.48 60.82
C GLU A 176 4.22 -80.67 59.87
N MET A 177 5.48 -81.09 59.70
CA MET A 177 6.40 -80.47 58.75
C MET A 177 5.93 -80.62 57.31
N ASP A 178 5.40 -81.79 56.92
CA ASP A 178 4.82 -82.01 55.59
C ASP A 178 3.65 -81.07 55.33
N LYS A 179 2.77 -80.86 56.32
CA LYS A 179 1.67 -79.88 56.21
C LYS A 179 2.18 -78.45 56.07
N ARG A 180 3.21 -78.06 56.83
CA ARG A 180 3.83 -76.73 56.72
C ARG A 180 4.49 -76.54 55.36
N LEU A 181 5.13 -77.58 54.83
CA LEU A 181 5.78 -77.57 53.53
C LEU A 181 4.74 -77.43 52.41
N GLU A 182 3.62 -78.13 52.50
CA GLU A 182 2.55 -77.99 51.50
C GLU A 182 1.87 -76.62 51.57
N ALA A 183 1.69 -76.05 52.76
CA ALA A 183 1.20 -74.68 52.92
C ALA A 183 2.19 -73.66 52.29
N ALA A 184 3.49 -73.79 52.55
CA ALA A 184 4.51 -72.93 51.96
C ALA A 184 4.57 -73.06 50.43
N ARG A 185 4.41 -74.27 49.88
CA ARG A 185 4.31 -74.49 48.43
C ARG A 185 3.08 -73.81 47.83
N ALA A 186 1.93 -73.89 48.51
CA ALA A 186 0.71 -73.20 48.07
C ALA A 186 0.89 -71.67 48.07
N GLU A 187 1.49 -71.10 49.10
CA GLU A 187 1.82 -69.67 49.15
C GLU A 187 2.79 -69.27 48.03
N LEU A 188 3.83 -70.09 47.76
CA LEU A 188 4.78 -69.84 46.69
C LEU A 188 4.10 -69.83 45.31
N ARG A 189 3.17 -70.76 45.06
CA ARG A 189 2.34 -70.75 43.85
C ARG A 189 1.51 -69.48 43.73
N MET A 190 0.91 -69.01 44.82
CA MET A 190 0.15 -67.76 44.85
C MET A 190 1.02 -66.55 44.55
N TRP A 191 2.22 -66.48 45.14
CA TRP A 191 3.16 -65.39 44.89
C TRP A 191 3.68 -65.38 43.44
N ARG A 192 3.96 -66.55 42.85
CA ARG A 192 4.27 -66.65 41.41
C ARG A 192 3.13 -66.15 40.54
N GLY A 193 1.89 -66.55 40.84
CA GLY A 193 0.70 -66.06 40.12
C GLY A 193 0.57 -64.53 40.19
N LYS A 194 0.77 -63.94 41.37
CA LYS A 194 0.77 -62.48 41.55
C LYS A 194 1.93 -61.79 40.83
N SER A 195 3.12 -62.38 40.82
CA SER A 195 4.27 -61.86 40.07
C SER A 195 3.95 -61.78 38.58
N ASN A 196 3.44 -62.86 38.01
CA ASN A 196 3.07 -62.92 36.60
C ASN A 196 1.96 -61.91 36.25
N GLU A 197 0.96 -61.72 37.13
CA GLU A 197 -0.09 -60.71 36.92
C GLU A 197 0.48 -59.29 36.93
N LEU A 198 1.44 -59.00 37.83
CA LEU A 198 2.09 -57.68 37.90
C LEU A 198 3.01 -57.44 36.69
N GLU A 199 3.75 -58.44 36.25
CA GLU A 199 4.59 -58.37 35.04
C GLU A 199 3.73 -58.09 33.79
N GLU A 200 2.60 -58.78 33.64
CA GLU A 200 1.68 -58.55 32.53
C GLU A 200 1.07 -57.13 32.57
N ARG A 201 0.67 -56.65 33.76
CA ARG A 201 0.20 -55.26 33.92
C ARG A 201 1.29 -54.24 33.61
N LEU A 202 2.53 -54.53 33.97
CA LEU A 202 3.67 -53.66 33.70
C LEU A 202 3.92 -53.57 32.20
N ARG A 203 3.92 -54.72 31.51
CA ARG A 203 4.04 -54.79 30.05
C ARG A 203 2.93 -54.01 29.33
N GLN A 204 1.67 -54.19 29.73
CA GLN A 204 0.54 -53.43 29.17
C GLN A 204 0.70 -51.92 29.37
N ARG A 205 1.22 -51.51 30.53
CA ARG A 205 1.48 -50.09 30.81
C ARG A 205 2.63 -49.55 29.96
N GLU A 206 3.69 -50.31 29.75
CA GLU A 206 4.79 -49.95 28.86
C GLU A 206 4.31 -49.77 27.42
N ASP A 207 3.49 -50.69 26.91
CA ASP A 207 2.90 -50.58 25.58
C ASP A 207 2.01 -49.33 25.45
N LEU A 208 1.18 -49.04 26.46
CA LEU A 208 0.38 -47.81 26.49
C LEU A 208 1.23 -46.54 26.54
N MET A 209 2.32 -46.54 27.32
CA MET A 209 3.27 -45.42 27.35
C MET A 209 3.99 -45.26 26.02
N GLY A 210 4.37 -46.36 25.36
CA GLY A 210 4.95 -46.35 24.02
C GLY A 210 4.01 -45.71 23.01
N ASN A 211 2.76 -46.17 22.94
CA ASN A 211 1.74 -45.61 22.05
C ASN A 211 1.47 -44.13 22.32
N SER A 212 1.32 -43.74 23.59
CA SER A 212 1.14 -42.34 23.98
C SER A 212 2.34 -41.47 23.60
N SER A 213 3.56 -41.98 23.75
CA SER A 213 4.79 -41.29 23.35
C SER A 213 4.83 -41.06 21.84
N GLU A 214 4.47 -42.08 21.04
CA GLU A 214 4.39 -41.95 19.58
C GLU A 214 3.32 -40.93 19.14
N GLU A 215 2.15 -40.93 19.78
CA GLU A 215 1.10 -39.94 19.54
C GLU A 215 1.57 -38.53 19.90
N MET A 216 2.25 -38.38 21.03
CA MET A 216 2.85 -37.10 21.43
C MET A 216 3.86 -36.61 20.40
N VAL A 217 4.73 -37.47 19.88
CA VAL A 217 5.68 -37.09 18.82
C VAL A 217 4.96 -36.66 17.54
N LYS A 218 3.89 -37.36 17.14
CA LYS A 218 3.06 -36.97 15.98
C LYS A 218 2.40 -35.61 16.18
N LEU A 219 1.82 -35.36 17.35
CA LEU A 219 1.20 -34.08 17.69
C LEU A 219 2.22 -32.93 17.71
N HIS A 220 3.40 -33.15 18.30
CA HIS A 220 4.48 -32.14 18.29
C HIS A 220 4.92 -31.81 16.86
N LYS A 221 5.00 -32.82 15.97
CA LYS A 221 5.29 -32.59 14.56
C LYS A 221 4.19 -31.75 13.88
N GLN A 222 2.92 -32.08 14.10
CA GLN A 222 1.80 -31.29 13.57
C GLN A 222 1.79 -29.85 14.07
N ILE A 223 2.11 -29.62 15.35
CA ILE A 223 2.24 -28.27 15.92
C ILE A 223 3.38 -27.51 15.25
N ALA A 224 4.54 -28.15 15.02
CA ALA A 224 5.67 -27.53 14.34
C ALA A 224 5.32 -27.16 12.88
N ASP A 225 4.65 -28.06 12.16
CA ASP A 225 4.20 -27.82 10.78
C ASP A 225 3.18 -26.66 10.72
N LEU A 226 2.18 -26.64 11.60
CA LEU A 226 1.21 -25.54 11.70
C LEU A 226 1.86 -24.21 12.08
N SER A 227 2.83 -24.22 12.99
CA SER A 227 3.59 -23.01 13.36
C SER A 227 4.37 -22.46 12.18
N LYS A 228 4.91 -23.33 11.33
CA LYS A 228 5.59 -22.93 10.10
C LYS A 228 4.62 -22.31 9.10
N GLU A 229 3.46 -22.94 8.86
CA GLU A 229 2.42 -22.40 7.99
C GLU A 229 1.90 -21.03 8.47
N LEU A 230 1.76 -20.84 9.79
CA LEU A 230 1.38 -19.54 10.36
C LEU A 230 2.45 -18.48 10.07
N GLY A 231 3.73 -18.79 10.26
CA GLY A 231 4.82 -17.87 9.92
C GLY A 231 4.86 -17.51 8.43
N GLU A 232 4.62 -18.48 7.54
CA GLU A 232 4.51 -18.23 6.10
C GLU A 232 3.31 -17.31 5.78
N ARG A 233 2.13 -17.55 6.39
CA ARG A 233 0.98 -16.66 6.22
C ARG A 233 1.23 -15.25 6.74
N ASP A 234 1.92 -15.08 7.87
CA ASP A 234 2.27 -13.76 8.42
C ASP A 234 3.16 -12.97 7.45
N THR A 235 4.13 -13.64 6.82
CA THR A 235 4.96 -12.99 5.79
C THR A 235 4.13 -12.53 4.59
N VAL A 236 3.21 -13.37 4.10
CA VAL A 236 2.29 -13.01 3.00
C VAL A 236 1.35 -11.85 3.39
N ILE A 237 0.83 -11.84 4.62
CA ILE A 237 0.00 -10.73 5.11
C ILE A 237 0.83 -9.43 5.14
N SER A 238 2.08 -9.50 5.57
CA SER A 238 2.97 -8.33 5.58
C SER A 238 3.25 -7.80 4.17
N THR A 239 3.48 -8.68 3.18
CA THR A 239 3.69 -8.25 1.79
C THR A 239 2.43 -7.61 1.20
N LEU A 240 1.27 -8.25 1.38
CA LEU A 240 -0.01 -7.71 0.91
C LEU A 240 -0.35 -6.36 1.56
N LYS A 241 -0.03 -6.18 2.84
CA LYS A 241 -0.21 -4.90 3.53
C LYS A 241 0.69 -3.80 2.95
N GLY A 242 1.92 -4.16 2.56
CA GLY A 242 2.83 -3.27 1.85
C GLY A 242 2.30 -2.85 0.47
N GLU A 243 1.84 -3.82 -0.32
CA GLU A 243 1.23 -3.60 -1.65
C GLU A 243 -0.06 -2.75 -1.55
N LEU A 244 -0.89 -2.99 -0.54
CA LEU A 244 -2.09 -2.18 -0.26
C LEU A 244 -1.71 -0.72 0.05
N GLY A 245 -0.67 -0.50 0.85
CA GLY A 245 -0.16 0.85 1.13
C GLY A 245 0.36 1.55 -0.13
N GLN A 246 1.06 0.83 -1.01
CA GLN A 246 1.55 1.38 -2.28
C GLN A 246 0.40 1.73 -3.24
N THR A 247 -0.55 0.82 -3.42
CA THR A 247 -1.72 1.04 -4.29
C THR A 247 -2.58 2.20 -3.78
N GLN A 248 -2.75 2.34 -2.46
CA GLN A 248 -3.48 3.47 -1.89
C GLN A 248 -2.75 4.81 -2.10
N SER A 249 -1.42 4.83 -2.03
CA SER A 249 -0.62 6.01 -2.39
C SER A 249 -0.77 6.37 -3.88
N GLN A 250 -0.76 5.38 -4.78
CA GLN A 250 -0.99 5.60 -6.21
C GLN A 250 -2.39 6.14 -6.51
N ILE A 251 -3.41 5.66 -5.81
CA ILE A 251 -4.79 6.17 -5.93
C ILE A 251 -4.86 7.65 -5.53
N GLU A 252 -4.22 8.03 -4.43
CA GLU A 252 -4.21 9.43 -3.99
C GLU A 252 -3.49 10.34 -5.00
N GLN A 253 -2.37 9.88 -5.58
CA GLN A 253 -1.68 10.59 -6.66
C GLN A 253 -2.55 10.74 -7.91
N GLN A 254 -3.26 9.69 -8.31
CA GLN A 254 -4.18 9.75 -9.45
C GLN A 254 -5.35 10.71 -9.20
N LYS A 255 -5.87 10.75 -7.97
CA LYS A 255 -6.93 11.69 -7.59
C LYS A 255 -6.46 13.14 -7.73
N GLN A 256 -5.26 13.46 -7.25
CA GLN A 256 -4.65 14.79 -7.43
C GLN A 256 -4.45 15.15 -8.91
N LEU A 257 -4.03 14.18 -9.75
CA LEU A 257 -3.91 14.40 -11.19
C LEU A 257 -5.26 14.72 -11.84
N ILE A 258 -6.33 14.00 -11.48
CA ILE A 258 -7.69 14.25 -11.96
C ILE A 258 -8.15 15.66 -11.57
N GLU A 259 -7.95 16.08 -10.32
CA GLU A 259 -8.26 17.44 -9.86
C GLU A 259 -7.49 18.50 -10.69
N SER A 260 -6.23 18.24 -11.03
CA SER A 260 -5.46 19.14 -11.90
C SER A 260 -6.00 19.19 -13.33
N ILE A 261 -6.44 18.06 -13.88
CA ILE A 261 -7.02 17.99 -15.24
C ILE A 261 -8.34 18.74 -15.27
N ASP A 262 -9.19 18.60 -14.25
CA ASP A 262 -10.44 19.34 -14.17
C ASP A 262 -10.19 20.84 -14.02
N SER A 263 -9.13 21.26 -13.31
CA SER A 263 -8.69 22.66 -13.31
C SER A 263 -8.23 23.14 -14.69
N MET A 264 -7.51 22.30 -15.45
CA MET A 264 -7.10 22.61 -16.83
C MET A 264 -8.29 22.75 -17.78
N LYS A 265 -9.36 21.96 -17.62
CA LYS A 265 -10.59 22.13 -18.42
C LYS A 265 -11.22 23.50 -18.19
N ASN A 266 -11.22 23.98 -16.93
CA ASN A 266 -11.73 25.32 -16.62
C ASN A 266 -10.89 26.41 -17.30
N VAL A 267 -9.55 26.28 -17.25
CA VAL A 267 -8.64 27.20 -17.96
C VAL A 267 -8.88 27.16 -19.47
N SER A 268 -9.11 25.98 -20.06
CA SER A 268 -9.45 25.86 -21.49
C SER A 268 -10.76 26.56 -21.83
N ALA A 269 -11.80 26.42 -21.00
CA ALA A 269 -13.08 27.10 -21.21
C ALA A 269 -12.95 28.63 -21.09
N GLU A 270 -12.14 29.12 -20.15
CA GLU A 270 -11.80 30.54 -20.03
C GLU A 270 -11.02 31.03 -21.26
N PHE A 271 -10.09 30.23 -21.79
CA PHE A 271 -9.35 30.56 -23.00
C PHE A 271 -10.28 30.65 -24.22
N ASP A 272 -11.18 29.68 -24.41
CA ASP A 272 -12.17 29.72 -25.50
C ASP A 272 -13.08 30.95 -25.40
N ALA A 273 -13.52 31.30 -24.19
CA ALA A 273 -14.28 32.53 -23.95
C ALA A 273 -13.47 33.79 -24.32
N LYS A 274 -12.18 33.84 -23.96
CA LYS A 274 -11.29 34.94 -24.33
C LYS A 274 -11.03 35.02 -25.84
N VAL A 275 -10.94 33.89 -26.53
CA VAL A 275 -10.82 33.85 -27.99
C VAL A 275 -12.08 34.42 -28.65
N LEU A 276 -13.27 34.10 -28.13
CA LEU A 276 -14.53 34.70 -28.61
C LEU A 276 -14.58 36.20 -28.36
N GLU A 277 -14.18 36.67 -27.16
CA GLU A 277 -14.08 38.10 -26.85
C GLU A 277 -13.10 38.82 -27.81
N LEU A 278 -11.93 38.24 -28.07
CA LEU A 278 -10.95 38.78 -29.01
C LEU A 278 -11.50 38.85 -30.44
N SER A 279 -12.24 37.83 -30.88
CA SER A 279 -12.88 37.82 -32.19
C SER A 279 -13.95 38.92 -32.31
N GLN A 280 -14.74 39.15 -31.26
CA GLN A 280 -15.71 40.25 -31.21
C GLN A 280 -15.03 41.61 -31.24
N LEU A 281 -13.98 41.80 -30.43
CA LEU A 281 -13.19 43.04 -30.42
C LEU A 281 -12.52 43.29 -31.78
N ALA A 282 -12.00 42.26 -32.44
CA ALA A 282 -11.44 42.38 -33.78
C ALA A 282 -12.50 42.80 -34.82
N GLY A 283 -13.73 42.27 -34.71
CA GLY A 283 -14.85 42.69 -35.55
C GLY A 283 -15.25 44.16 -35.32
N GLN A 284 -15.34 44.57 -34.05
CA GLN A 284 -15.61 45.98 -33.69
C GLN A 284 -14.49 46.90 -34.20
N LEU A 285 -13.23 46.48 -34.09
CA LEU A 285 -12.10 47.25 -34.61
C LEU A 285 -12.22 47.44 -36.12
N ALA A 286 -12.51 46.37 -36.87
CA ALA A 286 -12.72 46.45 -38.32
C ALA A 286 -13.87 47.40 -38.70
N GLU A 287 -15.00 47.35 -38.00
CA GLU A 287 -16.13 48.27 -38.22
C GLU A 287 -15.74 49.72 -37.93
N THR A 288 -14.99 49.97 -36.84
CA THR A 288 -14.50 51.32 -36.54
C THR A 288 -13.49 51.83 -37.56
N GLN A 289 -12.65 50.95 -38.10
CA GLN A 289 -11.68 51.26 -39.14
C GLN A 289 -12.39 51.64 -40.45
N GLU A 290 -13.38 50.84 -40.88
CA GLU A 290 -14.18 51.14 -42.07
C GLU A 290 -14.92 52.49 -41.93
N ARG A 291 -15.49 52.75 -40.74
CA ARG A 291 -16.15 54.03 -40.47
C ARG A 291 -15.17 55.20 -40.50
N LEU A 292 -13.92 54.98 -40.09
CA LEU A 292 -12.87 55.99 -40.15
C LEU A 292 -12.48 56.28 -41.61
N GLU A 293 -12.27 55.26 -42.43
CA GLU A 293 -12.00 55.41 -43.87
C GLU A 293 -13.14 56.13 -44.60
N GLN A 294 -14.40 55.80 -44.29
CA GLN A 294 -15.56 56.52 -44.82
C GLN A 294 -15.51 58.00 -44.44
N LYS A 295 -15.20 58.33 -43.18
CA LYS A 295 -15.09 59.72 -42.73
C LYS A 295 -13.91 60.45 -43.36
N GLU A 296 -12.78 59.78 -43.58
CA GLU A 296 -11.66 60.36 -44.31
C GLU A 296 -12.02 60.69 -45.76
N SER A 297 -12.77 59.81 -46.44
CA SER A 297 -13.25 60.08 -47.81
C SER A 297 -14.29 61.22 -47.88
N GLU A 298 -15.16 61.36 -46.87
CA GLU A 298 -16.04 62.53 -46.76
C GLU A 298 -15.22 63.82 -46.57
N ILE A 299 -14.18 63.77 -45.73
CA ILE A 299 -13.31 64.93 -45.49
C ILE A 299 -12.58 65.34 -46.76
N THR A 300 -12.07 64.41 -47.57
CA THR A 300 -11.40 64.74 -48.83
C THR A 300 -12.39 65.35 -49.82
N SER A 301 -13.58 64.78 -49.97
CA SER A 301 -14.63 65.34 -50.84
C SER A 301 -15.05 66.76 -50.41
N LEU A 302 -15.24 66.99 -49.11
CA LEU A 302 -15.57 68.32 -48.58
C LEU A 302 -14.43 69.32 -48.80
N LYS A 303 -13.16 68.90 -48.67
CA LYS A 303 -12.02 69.77 -48.98
C LYS A 303 -12.00 70.17 -50.46
N GLU A 304 -12.28 69.25 -51.38
CA GLU A 304 -12.37 69.56 -52.81
C GLU A 304 -13.53 70.53 -53.11
N GLU A 305 -14.68 70.35 -52.47
CA GLU A 305 -15.82 71.26 -52.60
C GLU A 305 -15.49 72.66 -52.08
N VAL A 306 -14.82 72.76 -50.92
CA VAL A 306 -14.34 74.04 -50.37
C VAL A 306 -13.37 74.74 -51.34
N LEU A 307 -12.45 73.99 -51.97
CA LEU A 307 -11.53 74.57 -52.95
C LEU A 307 -12.25 75.07 -54.21
N LYS A 308 -13.26 74.34 -54.71
CA LYS A 308 -14.09 74.78 -55.83
C LYS A 308 -14.86 76.06 -55.47
N LEU A 309 -15.55 76.08 -54.33
CA LEU A 309 -16.26 77.26 -53.86
C LEU A 309 -15.33 78.46 -53.67
N HIS A 310 -14.08 78.24 -53.23
CA HIS A 310 -13.09 79.30 -53.13
C HIS A 310 -12.67 79.82 -54.52
N ALA A 311 -12.51 78.95 -55.52
CA ALA A 311 -12.21 79.38 -56.89
C ALA A 311 -13.36 80.18 -57.50
N ASP A 312 -14.59 79.68 -57.38
CA ASP A 312 -15.81 80.37 -57.84
C ASP A 312 -15.95 81.74 -57.16
N LYS A 313 -15.61 81.84 -55.86
CA LYS A 313 -15.60 83.11 -55.14
C LYS A 313 -14.62 84.11 -55.75
N ILE A 314 -13.39 83.69 -56.07
CA ILE A 314 -12.39 84.58 -56.71
C ILE A 314 -12.90 85.04 -58.07
N GLU A 315 -13.46 84.13 -58.89
CA GLU A 315 -14.02 84.47 -60.20
C GLU A 315 -15.16 85.49 -60.07
N PHE A 316 -16.08 85.28 -59.13
CA PHE A 316 -17.15 86.25 -58.87
C PHE A 316 -16.61 87.61 -58.40
N GLU A 317 -15.58 87.64 -57.54
CA GLU A 317 -14.94 88.89 -57.10
C GLU A 317 -14.29 89.64 -58.28
N GLU A 318 -13.65 88.93 -59.21
CA GLU A 318 -13.06 89.51 -60.43
C GLU A 318 -14.12 90.08 -61.38
N VAL A 319 -15.21 89.33 -61.62
CA VAL A 319 -16.37 89.82 -62.40
C VAL A 319 -16.97 91.07 -61.74
N LEU A 320 -17.08 91.08 -60.42
CA LEU A 320 -17.60 92.22 -59.66
C LEU A 320 -16.70 93.45 -59.83
N ALA A 321 -15.37 93.28 -59.75
CA ALA A 321 -14.41 94.35 -59.98
C ALA A 321 -14.49 94.90 -61.41
N SER A 322 -14.50 94.03 -62.42
CA SER A 322 -14.65 94.43 -63.83
C SER A 322 -15.95 95.21 -64.07
N SER A 323 -17.07 94.73 -63.54
CA SER A 323 -18.36 95.43 -63.66
C SER A 323 -18.36 96.80 -62.95
N ALA A 324 -17.60 96.94 -61.86
CA ALA A 324 -17.46 98.20 -61.15
C ALA A 324 -16.66 99.21 -61.98
N ASP A 325 -15.60 98.76 -62.69
CA ASP A 325 -14.81 99.58 -63.61
C ASP A 325 -15.62 99.99 -64.85
N GLU A 326 -16.39 99.07 -65.44
CA GLU A 326 -17.34 99.38 -66.52
C GLU A 326 -18.36 100.46 -66.07
N MET A 327 -18.90 100.33 -64.86
CA MET A 327 -19.81 101.33 -64.30
C MET A 327 -19.13 102.69 -64.07
N ALA A 328 -17.84 102.70 -63.70
CA ALA A 328 -17.07 103.94 -63.53
C ALA A 328 -16.83 104.64 -64.87
N THR A 329 -16.45 103.90 -65.92
CA THR A 329 -16.25 104.44 -67.28
C THR A 329 -17.55 105.00 -67.86
N LEU A 330 -18.67 104.26 -67.73
CA LEU A 330 -19.98 104.72 -68.17
C LEU A 330 -20.43 105.99 -67.43
N ARG A 331 -20.15 106.11 -66.12
CA ARG A 331 -20.41 107.34 -65.36
C ARG A 331 -19.57 108.52 -65.87
N GLY A 332 -18.29 108.29 -66.17
CA GLY A 332 -17.40 109.29 -66.75
C GLY A 332 -17.91 109.79 -68.12
N ALA A 333 -18.22 108.86 -69.02
CA ALA A 333 -18.77 109.18 -70.34
C ALA A 333 -20.10 109.95 -70.24
N LYS A 334 -20.99 109.55 -69.33
CA LYS A 334 -22.24 110.29 -69.07
C LYS A 334 -21.96 111.73 -68.64
N GLN A 335 -21.01 111.94 -67.73
CA GLN A 335 -20.64 113.29 -67.27
C GLN A 335 -20.10 114.16 -68.41
N GLU A 336 -19.33 113.57 -69.32
CA GLU A 336 -18.81 114.26 -70.50
C GLU A 336 -19.90 114.61 -71.52
N TYR A 337 -20.87 113.72 -71.74
CA TYR A 337 -22.04 114.08 -72.54
C TYR A 337 -22.87 115.19 -71.89
N ASP A 338 -23.03 115.18 -70.57
CA ASP A 338 -23.74 116.24 -69.84
C ASP A 338 -23.03 117.60 -69.98
N THR A 339 -21.69 117.65 -69.98
CA THR A 339 -20.94 118.90 -70.24
C THR A 339 -21.09 119.37 -71.69
N GLN A 340 -21.00 118.45 -72.66
CA GLN A 340 -21.22 118.77 -74.08
C GLN A 340 -22.63 119.33 -74.34
N ILE A 341 -23.66 118.72 -73.74
CA ILE A 341 -25.04 119.21 -73.82
C ILE A 341 -25.15 120.63 -73.26
N ASN A 342 -24.48 120.92 -72.15
CA ASN A 342 -24.50 122.25 -71.55
C ASN A 342 -23.76 123.30 -72.42
N ASP A 343 -22.64 122.92 -73.02
CA ASP A 343 -21.92 123.81 -73.94
C ASP A 343 -22.75 124.12 -75.20
N LEU A 344 -23.34 123.09 -75.81
CA LEU A 344 -24.27 123.26 -76.94
C LEU A 344 -25.46 124.16 -76.56
N LYS A 345 -26.01 124.01 -75.35
CA LYS A 345 -27.07 124.92 -74.87
C LYS A 345 -26.59 126.37 -74.80
N MET A 346 -25.36 126.62 -74.35
CA MET A 346 -24.79 127.97 -74.31
C MET A 346 -24.63 128.54 -75.72
N GLN A 347 -24.10 127.76 -76.67
CA GLN A 347 -23.96 128.17 -78.07
C GLN A 347 -25.31 128.52 -78.70
N VAL A 348 -26.35 127.72 -78.42
CA VAL A 348 -27.72 128.01 -78.91
C VAL A 348 -28.25 129.33 -78.35
N VAL A 349 -27.99 129.63 -77.06
CA VAL A 349 -28.38 130.92 -76.46
C VAL A 349 -27.64 132.07 -77.13
N GLU A 350 -26.34 131.95 -77.35
CA GLU A 350 -25.53 132.99 -78.00
C GLU A 350 -26.00 133.27 -79.43
N LEU A 351 -26.18 132.23 -80.25
CA LEU A 351 -26.70 132.35 -81.62
C LEU A 351 -28.06 133.04 -81.65
N LYS A 352 -28.93 132.73 -80.68
CA LYS A 352 -30.24 133.37 -80.55
C LYS A 352 -30.11 134.88 -80.27
N THR A 353 -29.21 135.28 -79.37
CA THR A 353 -28.98 136.71 -79.10
C THR A 353 -28.42 137.47 -80.31
N ARG A 354 -27.53 136.83 -81.09
CA ARG A 354 -26.98 137.42 -82.31
C ARG A 354 -28.05 137.64 -83.38
N TRP A 355 -28.97 136.68 -83.52
CA TRP A 355 -30.12 136.80 -84.42
C TRP A 355 -31.01 137.99 -84.05
N ASP A 356 -31.39 138.11 -82.78
CA ASP A 356 -32.26 139.20 -82.31
C ASP A 356 -31.63 140.59 -82.52
N SER A 357 -30.30 140.70 -82.35
CA SER A 357 -29.57 141.94 -82.63
C SER A 357 -29.57 142.34 -84.11
N LEU A 358 -29.46 141.39 -85.04
CA LEU A 358 -29.45 141.66 -86.48
C LEU A 358 -30.83 142.10 -86.97
N TYR A 359 -31.89 141.52 -86.41
CA TYR A 359 -33.26 141.85 -86.76
C TYR A 359 -33.61 143.31 -86.42
N SER A 360 -33.19 143.80 -85.24
CA SER A 360 -33.41 145.19 -84.83
C SER A 360 -32.76 146.22 -85.76
N ILE A 361 -31.57 145.94 -86.29
CA ILE A 361 -30.83 146.89 -87.15
C ILE A 361 -31.56 147.11 -88.49
N ALA A 362 -32.24 146.09 -89.01
CA ALA A 362 -32.91 146.14 -90.30
C ALA A 362 -34.21 146.97 -90.29
N GLU A 363 -34.86 147.14 -89.14
CA GLU A 363 -36.18 147.78 -89.05
C GLU A 363 -36.11 149.32 -89.03
N ASP A 364 -35.01 149.89 -88.54
CA ASP A 364 -34.90 151.32 -88.23
C ASP A 364 -34.33 152.20 -89.35
N THR A 365 -33.74 151.62 -90.41
CA THR A 365 -33.08 152.40 -91.47
C THR A 365 -33.96 152.56 -92.72
N PRO A 366 -34.32 153.80 -93.11
CA PRO A 366 -35.21 154.06 -94.24
C PRO A 366 -34.63 153.61 -95.59
N GLU A 367 -33.30 153.49 -95.72
CA GLU A 367 -32.64 152.93 -96.90
C GLU A 367 -33.03 151.47 -97.16
N PHE A 368 -33.14 150.66 -96.10
CA PHE A 368 -33.54 149.26 -96.21
C PHE A 368 -35.04 149.10 -96.47
N LYS A 369 -35.87 150.03 -95.98
CA LYS A 369 -37.32 150.04 -96.31
C LYS A 369 -37.57 150.21 -97.81
N ALA A 370 -36.82 151.10 -98.46
CA ALA A 370 -36.86 151.24 -99.92
C ALA A 370 -36.38 149.97 -100.63
N TYR A 371 -35.34 149.31 -100.10
CA TYR A 371 -34.83 148.05 -100.66
C TYR A 371 -35.84 146.91 -100.55
N PHE A 372 -36.44 146.68 -99.38
CA PHE A 372 -37.43 145.61 -99.18
C PHE A 372 -38.68 145.79 -100.06
N LEU A 373 -39.12 147.03 -100.29
CA LEU A 373 -40.24 147.34 -101.20
C LEU A 373 -39.95 147.02 -102.68
N VAL A 374 -38.67 147.04 -103.08
CA VAL A 374 -38.21 146.68 -104.43
C VAL A 374 -37.86 145.19 -104.51
N ALA A 375 -37.29 144.61 -103.45
CA ALA A 375 -36.93 143.20 -103.35
C ALA A 375 -38.13 142.26 -103.53
N ASP A 376 -39.31 142.69 -103.07
CA ASP A 376 -40.55 141.92 -103.18
C ASP A 376 -41.19 142.01 -104.58
N LYS A 377 -40.69 142.90 -105.46
CA LYS A 377 -41.22 143.10 -106.82
C LYS A 377 -40.22 142.66 -107.88
N THR A 378 -40.58 141.60 -108.60
CA THR A 378 -39.76 140.94 -109.63
C THR A 378 -39.84 141.60 -111.02
N GLN A 379 -40.59 142.70 -111.19
CA GLN A 379 -40.77 143.42 -112.46
C GLN A 379 -40.15 144.82 -112.43
N TRP A 380 -39.71 145.32 -113.59
CA TRP A 380 -39.18 146.67 -113.74
C TRP A 380 -40.23 147.73 -113.39
N PHE A 381 -39.86 148.66 -112.51
CA PHE A 381 -40.76 149.66 -111.95
C PHE A 381 -40.16 151.07 -112.07
N GLN A 382 -40.98 152.06 -112.46
CA GLN A 382 -40.51 153.44 -112.59
C GLN A 382 -40.18 154.06 -111.22
N LEU A 383 -38.98 154.62 -111.10
CA LEU A 383 -38.46 155.19 -109.86
C LEU A 383 -39.32 156.36 -109.33
N SER A 384 -40.00 157.08 -110.23
CA SER A 384 -40.93 158.16 -109.89
C SER A 384 -42.08 157.70 -108.99
N HIS A 385 -42.59 156.49 -109.20
CA HIS A 385 -43.68 155.95 -108.40
C HIS A 385 -43.21 155.54 -107.00
N LEU A 386 -41.95 155.08 -106.87
CA LEU A 386 -41.39 154.65 -105.59
C LEU A 386 -41.01 155.87 -104.72
N SER A 387 -40.51 156.92 -105.38
CA SER A 387 -40.31 158.24 -104.79
C SER A 387 -41.60 158.82 -104.20
N SER A 388 -42.73 158.69 -104.91
CA SER A 388 -44.03 159.12 -104.42
C SER A 388 -44.50 158.31 -103.20
N ALA A 389 -44.37 156.98 -103.24
CA ALA A 389 -44.80 156.09 -102.15
C ALA A 389 -44.02 156.29 -100.85
N LEU A 390 -42.74 156.64 -100.94
CA LEU A 390 -41.88 156.88 -99.78
C LEU A 390 -41.81 158.36 -99.39
N GLY A 391 -42.37 159.26 -100.19
CA GLY A 391 -42.27 160.72 -99.99
C GLY A 391 -40.85 161.27 -100.14
N ILE A 392 -39.92 160.51 -100.73
CA ILE A 392 -38.51 160.89 -100.89
C ILE A 392 -38.30 161.37 -102.32
N PRO A 393 -37.69 162.56 -102.56
CA PRO A 393 -37.40 163.02 -103.91
C PRO A 393 -36.54 162.02 -104.70
N THR A 394 -36.88 161.79 -105.97
CA THR A 394 -36.27 160.76 -106.84
C THR A 394 -34.74 160.77 -106.86
N VAL A 395 -34.10 161.94 -106.80
CA VAL A 395 -32.63 162.06 -106.81
C VAL A 395 -32.01 161.47 -105.54
N LEU A 396 -32.62 161.71 -104.37
CA LEU A 396 -32.14 161.15 -103.11
C LEU A 396 -32.40 159.66 -103.02
N LEU A 397 -33.58 159.22 -103.51
CA LEU A 397 -33.91 157.80 -103.57
C LEU A 397 -32.93 157.05 -104.49
N LYS A 398 -32.58 157.63 -105.64
CA LYS A 398 -31.57 157.07 -106.56
C LYS A 398 -30.21 156.92 -105.87
N ARG A 399 -29.78 157.90 -105.07
CA ARG A 399 -28.52 157.83 -104.30
C ARG A 399 -28.58 156.80 -103.18
N GLN A 400 -29.71 156.65 -102.50
CA GLN A 400 -29.90 155.64 -101.46
C GLN A 400 -29.95 154.23 -102.05
N MET A 401 -30.61 154.06 -103.20
CA MET A 401 -30.66 152.80 -103.95
C MET A 401 -29.31 152.45 -104.58
N GLN A 402 -28.47 153.43 -104.89
CA GLN A 402 -27.14 153.18 -105.48
C GLN A 402 -26.28 152.23 -104.64
N LYS A 403 -26.37 152.26 -103.30
CA LYS A 403 -25.64 151.32 -102.45
C LYS A 403 -26.08 149.86 -102.64
N PHE A 404 -27.37 149.65 -102.90
CA PHE A 404 -27.93 148.34 -103.18
C PHE A 404 -27.66 147.89 -104.62
N ILE A 405 -27.51 148.84 -105.55
CA ILE A 405 -27.04 148.58 -106.91
C ILE A 405 -25.56 148.17 -106.88
N ASP A 406 -24.71 148.89 -106.15
CA ASP A 406 -23.28 148.58 -106.00
C ASP A 406 -23.07 147.25 -105.26
N ALA A 407 -23.97 146.88 -104.33
CA ALA A 407 -24.01 145.55 -103.70
C ALA A 407 -24.61 144.45 -104.61
N GLY A 408 -25.01 144.78 -105.84
CA GLY A 408 -25.54 143.85 -106.83
C GLY A 408 -26.96 143.34 -106.57
N LEU A 409 -27.69 143.95 -105.63
CA LEU A 409 -29.01 143.48 -105.18
C LEU A 409 -30.17 144.08 -106.00
N ILE A 410 -29.97 145.24 -106.64
CA ILE A 410 -30.95 145.94 -107.49
C ILE A 410 -30.30 146.32 -108.83
N GLU A 411 -31.04 146.25 -109.93
CA GLU A 411 -30.64 146.74 -111.25
C GLU A 411 -31.46 147.98 -111.64
N MET A 412 -30.83 148.98 -112.28
CA MET A 412 -31.49 150.22 -112.71
C MET A 412 -31.13 150.60 -114.15
N GLU A 413 -32.14 150.82 -115.00
CA GLU A 413 -31.97 151.19 -116.42
C GLU A 413 -33.02 152.24 -116.82
N ASN A 414 -32.59 153.39 -117.37
CA ASN A 414 -33.45 154.50 -117.83
C ASN A 414 -34.61 154.89 -116.87
N ASP A 415 -34.27 155.12 -115.59
CA ASP A 415 -35.19 155.47 -114.49
C ASP A 415 -36.24 154.39 -114.13
N GLN A 416 -35.98 153.13 -114.49
CA GLN A 416 -36.69 151.95 -114.00
C GLN A 416 -35.76 151.09 -113.13
N ILE A 417 -36.30 150.50 -112.06
CA ILE A 417 -35.58 149.63 -111.11
C ILE A 417 -36.25 148.27 -110.96
N ARG A 418 -35.46 147.21 -110.76
CA ARG A 418 -35.92 145.88 -110.34
C ARG A 418 -34.93 145.23 -109.37
N ALA A 419 -35.39 144.32 -108.52
CA ALA A 419 -34.50 143.49 -107.72
C ALA A 419 -33.93 142.31 -108.53
N ARG A 420 -32.67 141.96 -108.26
CA ARG A 420 -31.99 140.79 -108.85
C ARG A 420 -32.38 139.52 -108.08
N SER A 421 -32.58 138.40 -108.77
CA SER A 421 -33.01 137.15 -108.13
C SER A 421 -31.91 136.53 -107.25
N LEU A 422 -32.25 136.16 -106.01
CA LEU A 422 -31.33 135.56 -105.03
C LEU A 422 -30.74 134.21 -105.48
N SER A 423 -31.36 133.52 -106.44
CA SER A 423 -30.86 132.26 -106.99
C SER A 423 -29.55 132.41 -107.78
N ASP A 424 -29.31 133.59 -108.37
CA ASP A 424 -28.07 133.86 -109.11
C ASP A 424 -26.93 134.25 -108.17
N LEU A 425 -27.23 134.90 -107.03
CA LEU A 425 -26.27 135.24 -105.97
C LEU A 425 -25.78 134.02 -105.18
N ALA A 426 -26.63 133.00 -104.95
CA ALA A 426 -26.26 131.81 -104.18
C ALA A 426 -25.27 130.88 -104.92
N LYS A 427 -25.33 130.81 -106.25
CA LYS A 427 -24.38 130.00 -107.05
C LYS A 427 -22.96 130.56 -107.06
N GLU A 428 -22.81 131.88 -106.93
CA GLU A 428 -21.50 132.53 -106.87
C GLU A 428 -20.83 132.40 -105.49
N ALA A 429 -21.61 132.26 -104.41
CA ALA A 429 -21.11 132.07 -103.06
C ALA A 429 -20.61 130.64 -102.77
N GLN A 430 -21.31 129.60 -103.24
CA GLN A 430 -20.89 128.19 -103.07
C GLN A 430 -19.53 127.87 -103.72
N GLY A 431 -19.15 128.58 -104.80
CA GLY A 431 -17.86 128.40 -105.46
C GLY A 431 -16.66 128.82 -104.60
N LYS A 432 -16.84 129.72 -103.63
CA LYS A 432 -15.76 130.20 -102.74
C LYS A 432 -15.59 129.36 -101.48
N GLU A 433 -16.65 128.72 -101.01
CA GLU A 433 -16.62 127.89 -99.79
C GLU A 433 -15.99 126.51 -100.05
N ALA A 434 -16.14 125.97 -101.27
CA ALA A 434 -15.47 124.74 -101.68
C ALA A 434 -13.93 124.87 -101.74
N GLN A 435 -13.38 126.05 -102.02
CA GLN A 435 -11.93 126.28 -102.04
C GLN A 435 -11.31 126.28 -100.64
N MET A 436 -12.02 126.76 -99.60
CA MET A 436 -11.48 126.77 -98.23
C MET A 436 -11.45 125.38 -97.57
N ILE A 437 -12.34 124.47 -97.95
CA ILE A 437 -12.35 123.08 -97.43
C ILE A 437 -11.23 122.25 -98.07
N GLU A 438 -10.82 122.57 -99.29
CA GLU A 438 -9.73 121.89 -99.98
C GLU A 438 -8.34 122.32 -99.45
N GLU A 439 -8.17 123.60 -99.06
CA GLU A 439 -6.95 124.07 -98.38
C GLU A 439 -6.79 123.47 -96.97
N ALA A 440 -7.88 123.30 -96.20
CA ALA A 440 -7.80 122.71 -94.85
C ALA A 440 -7.46 121.21 -94.84
N LYS A 441 -7.73 120.47 -95.93
CA LYS A 441 -7.34 119.06 -96.08
C LYS A 441 -5.88 118.85 -96.48
N ALA A 442 -5.17 119.90 -96.92
CA ALA A 442 -3.76 119.82 -97.29
C ALA A 442 -2.79 120.03 -96.11
N GLU A 443 -3.25 120.57 -94.97
CA GLU A 443 -2.40 120.86 -93.79
C GLU A 443 -2.35 119.76 -92.73
N ILE A 444 -3.22 118.73 -92.80
CA ILE A 444 -3.21 117.59 -91.86
C ILE A 444 -2.58 116.39 -92.56
N GLY A 445 -1.28 116.22 -92.34
CA GLY A 445 -0.47 115.15 -92.91
C GLY A 445 -0.95 113.74 -92.52
N ASN A 446 -1.03 112.86 -93.52
CA ASN A 446 -1.33 111.44 -93.37
C ASN A 446 -0.22 110.72 -92.58
N GLU A 447 -0.44 110.46 -91.30
CA GLU A 447 0.14 109.31 -90.61
C GLU A 447 -0.97 108.26 -90.42
N GLU A 448 -0.93 107.21 -91.23
CA GLU A 448 -1.78 106.02 -91.11
C GLU A 448 -1.41 105.26 -89.83
N ILE A 449 -2.33 105.26 -88.85
CA ILE A 449 -2.33 104.33 -87.73
C ILE A 449 -2.99 103.04 -88.21
N ASP A 450 -2.20 101.97 -88.33
CA ASP A 450 -2.61 100.63 -88.74
C ASP A 450 -3.40 99.94 -87.59
N PRO A 451 -4.71 99.67 -87.75
CA PRO A 451 -5.58 99.24 -86.65
C PRO A 451 -5.52 97.74 -86.30
N ASP A 452 -4.65 96.94 -86.93
CA ASP A 452 -4.69 95.47 -86.83
C ASP A 452 -3.51 94.80 -86.06
N LYS A 453 -2.80 95.53 -85.19
CA LYS A 453 -1.82 94.90 -84.26
C LYS A 453 -2.39 94.72 -82.85
N PRO A 454 -2.60 93.48 -82.37
CA PRO A 454 -3.01 93.24 -80.99
C PRO A 454 -1.85 93.51 -80.02
N PHE A 455 -2.18 94.20 -78.93
CA PHE A 455 -1.27 94.64 -77.86
C PHE A 455 -0.84 93.42 -77.01
N ASP A 456 0.42 92.99 -77.09
CA ASP A 456 0.95 91.84 -76.32
C ASP A 456 1.48 92.31 -74.95
N PRO A 457 0.93 91.86 -73.80
CA PRO A 457 1.30 92.34 -72.47
C PRO A 457 2.70 91.92 -71.98
N LYS A 458 3.49 91.21 -72.81
CA LYS A 458 4.81 90.68 -72.44
C LYS A 458 5.96 91.68 -72.58
N ASP A 459 5.74 92.84 -73.18
CA ASP A 459 6.78 93.88 -73.34
C ASP A 459 7.03 94.73 -72.08
N LEU A 460 6.44 94.36 -70.93
CA LEU A 460 6.46 95.17 -69.70
C LEU A 460 7.02 94.51 -68.43
N VAL A 461 7.61 93.31 -68.48
CA VAL A 461 8.12 92.63 -67.27
C VAL A 461 9.65 92.50 -67.28
N MET A 462 10.32 93.24 -66.38
CA MET A 462 11.73 93.03 -66.06
C MET A 462 11.92 91.76 -65.20
N PRO A 463 12.95 90.94 -65.42
CA PRO A 463 13.20 89.74 -64.61
C PRO A 463 13.82 90.09 -63.24
N THR A 464 13.15 89.67 -62.16
CA THR A 464 13.69 89.70 -60.78
C THR A 464 14.47 88.41 -60.45
N PRO A 465 15.54 88.45 -59.63
CA PRO A 465 16.38 87.29 -59.34
C PRO A 465 15.74 86.31 -58.36
N GLU A 466 15.85 85.01 -58.66
CA GLU A 466 15.44 83.89 -57.81
C GLU A 466 16.29 83.79 -56.53
N TYR A 467 15.65 83.55 -55.38
CA TYR A 467 16.28 83.30 -54.09
C TYR A 467 16.26 81.79 -53.78
N THR A 468 17.43 81.21 -53.54
CA THR A 468 17.62 79.79 -53.18
C THR A 468 18.18 79.66 -51.76
N GLY A 469 17.48 78.87 -50.93
CA GLY A 469 18.00 78.22 -49.72
C GLY A 469 17.71 78.91 -48.37
N PRO A 470 17.74 78.17 -47.24
CA PRO A 470 18.55 76.96 -47.03
C PRO A 470 17.79 75.65 -46.75
N ASP A 471 18.41 74.56 -47.22
CA ASP A 471 18.24 73.17 -46.76
C ASP A 471 18.88 72.98 -45.39
N GLU A 472 18.09 72.73 -44.35
CA GLU A 472 18.51 72.09 -43.08
C GLU A 472 17.26 71.32 -42.58
N GLY A 473 17.26 70.00 -42.34
CA GLY A 473 18.31 69.22 -41.68
C GLY A 473 18.06 69.24 -40.18
N ASP A 474 17.62 68.11 -39.64
CA ASP A 474 17.60 67.72 -38.22
C ASP A 474 16.60 68.39 -37.26
N TYR A 475 15.43 67.75 -37.13
CA TYR A 475 14.71 67.69 -35.85
C TYR A 475 14.61 66.23 -35.38
N GLU A 476 15.68 65.72 -34.76
CA GLU A 476 15.55 64.63 -33.80
C GLU A 476 14.94 65.21 -32.51
N GLN A 477 13.71 64.79 -32.18
CA GLN A 477 13.15 64.94 -30.84
C GLN A 477 13.17 63.57 -30.15
N GLU A 478 14.19 63.35 -29.32
CA GLU A 478 14.07 62.50 -28.14
C GLU A 478 13.31 63.28 -27.05
N GLY A 479 12.23 62.72 -26.50
CA GLY A 479 11.61 63.32 -25.33
C GLY A 479 10.24 62.80 -24.90
N ARG A 480 10.27 61.71 -24.12
CA ARG A 480 9.28 61.21 -23.13
C ARG A 480 8.09 60.38 -23.58
#